data_AF-A0A956ZPP2-F1
#
_entry.id   AF-A0A956ZPP2-F1
#
_cell.length_a   1.000
_cell.length_b   1.000
_cell.length_c   1.000
_cell.angle_alpha   90.00
_cell.angle_beta   90.00
_cell.angle_gamma   90.00
#
_symmetry.space_group_name_H-M   'P 1'
#
loop_
_entity.id
_entity.type
_entity.pdbx_description
1 polymer ?
#
loop_
_entity_poly.entity_id
_entity_poly.type
_entity_poly.pdbx_seq_one_letter_code
_entity_poly.pdbx_strand_id
1 'polypeptide(L)' 'MAIEVGQPAPPFTLLDKDRQQLTLESFPGKHLVLAFYPLAFTGG' A
#
# COMPACT_ATOMS: atom_id res chain seq x y z
N MET A 1 16.61 -0.11 -5.71
CA MET A 1 15.83 0.49 -6.82
C MET A 1 14.97 1.58 -6.23
N ALA A 2 14.91 2.76 -6.85
CA ALA A 2 14.07 3.87 -6.41
C ALA A 2 12.67 3.75 -7.04
N ILE A 3 11.65 4.29 -6.37
CA ILE A 3 10.31 4.46 -6.97
C ILE A 3 10.36 5.70 -7.86
N GLU A 4 9.98 5.55 -9.12
CA GLU A 4 10.02 6.63 -10.12
C GLU A 4 8.64 6.89 -10.72
N VAL A 5 8.36 8.14 -11.05
CA VAL A 5 7.08 8.55 -11.66
C VAL A 5 6.95 7.93 -13.06
N GLY A 6 5.75 7.42 -13.36
CA GLY A 6 5.43 6.81 -14.66
C GLY A 6 5.80 5.33 -14.77
N GLN A 7 6.54 4.78 -13.80
CA GLN A 7 6.74 3.33 -13.72
C GLN A 7 5.50 2.64 -13.13
N PRO A 8 5.19 1.40 -13.56
CA PRO A 8 4.19 0.58 -12.90
C PRO A 8 4.49 0.44 -11.40
N ALA A 9 3.43 0.46 -10.58
CA ALA A 9 3.58 0.23 -9.15
C ALA A 9 4.20 -1.16 -8.90
N PRO A 10 5.21 -1.28 -8.02
CA PRO A 10 5.73 -2.58 -7.62
C PRO A 10 4.62 -3.44 -6.97
N PRO A 11 4.66 -4.77 -7.16
CA PRO A 11 3.73 -5.66 -6.47
C PRO A 11 3.93 -5.56 -4.96
N PHE A 12 2.83 -5.60 -4.21
CA PHE A 12 2.84 -5.65 -2.76
C PHE A 12 1.90 -6.74 -2.26
N THR A 13 2.20 -7.23 -1.06
CA THR A 13 1.32 -8.07 -0.27
C THR A 13 1.35 -7.56 1.16
N LEU A 14 0.22 -7.06 1.65
CA LEU A 14 0.08 -6.48 2.98
C LEU A 14 -1.05 -7.18 3.75
N LEU A 15 -0.99 -7.09 5.08
CA LEU A 15 -2.10 -7.49 5.94
C LEU A 15 -2.90 -6.25 6.33
N ASP A 16 -4.22 -6.36 6.26
CA ASP A 16 -5.11 -5.33 6.80
C ASP A 16 -5.34 -5.50 8.32
N LYS A 17 -6.21 -4.65 8.88
CA LYS A 17 -6.58 -4.67 10.30
C LYS A 17 -7.24 -5.99 10.75
N ASP A 18 -7.86 -6.72 9.83
CA ASP A 18 -8.55 -7.98 10.08
C ASP A 18 -7.66 -9.18 9.72
N ARG A 19 -6.37 -8.93 9.46
CA ARG A 19 -5.35 -9.91 9.00
C ARG A 19 -5.71 -10.57 7.66
N GLN A 20 -6.51 -9.89 6.84
CA GLN A 20 -6.74 -10.31 5.47
C GLN A 20 -5.56 -9.87 4.60
N GLN A 21 -5.18 -10.74 3.66
CA GLN A 21 -4.14 -10.44 2.71
C GLN A 21 -4.70 -9.55 1.59
N LEU A 22 -4.06 -8.41 1.36
CA LEU A 22 -4.33 -7.50 0.26
C LEU A 22 -3.11 -7.43 -0.66
N THR A 23 -3.35 -7.50 -1.95
CA THR A 23 -2.33 -7.35 -2.99
C THR A 23 -2.64 -6.17 -3.91
N LEU A 24 -1.69 -5.78 -4.76
CA LEU A 24 -1.94 -4.76 -5.79
C LEU A 24 -3.12 -5.16 -6.70
N GLU A 25 -3.21 -6.44 -7.06
CA GLU A 25 -4.23 -7.00 -7.95
C GLU A 25 -5.61 -7.04 -7.30
N SER A 26 -5.69 -6.89 -5.97
CA SER A 26 -6.96 -6.84 -5.23
C SER A 26 -7.80 -5.59 -5.57
N PHE A 27 -7.22 -4.61 -6.28
CA PHE A 27 -7.85 -3.31 -6.57
C PHE A 27 -7.91 -2.98 -8.08
N PRO A 28 -8.62 -3.77 -8.90
CA PRO A 28 -8.69 -3.54 -10.34
C PRO A 28 -9.39 -2.22 -10.68
N GLY A 29 -8.76 -1.42 -11.56
CA GLY A 29 -9.31 -0.16 -12.07
C GLY A 29 -9.40 0.97 -11.04
N LYS A 30 -8.75 0.84 -9.88
CA LYS A 30 -8.73 1.87 -8.84
C LYS A 30 -7.40 2.60 -8.80
N HIS A 31 -7.45 3.91 -8.51
CA HIS A 31 -6.27 4.66 -8.09
C HIS A 31 -5.99 4.37 -6.62
N LEU A 32 -4.74 4.04 -6.30
CA LEU A 32 -4.31 3.66 -4.97
C LEU A 32 -3.29 4.66 -4.42
N VAL A 33 -3.36 4.90 -3.11
CA VAL A 33 -2.37 5.67 -2.36
C VAL A 33 -1.91 4.78 -1.21
N LEU A 34 -0.61 4.47 -1.16
CA LEU A 34 0.01 3.82 -0.01
C LEU A 34 0.63 4.90 0.88
N ALA A 35 0.11 5.04 2.09
CA ALA A 35 0.63 5.96 3.10
C ALA A 35 1.29 5.17 4.23
N PHE A 36 2.48 5.62 4.64
CA PHE A 36 3.22 5.06 5.75
C PHE A 36 3.21 6.04 6.91
N TYR A 37 3.03 5.54 8.13
CA TYR A 37 3.10 6.33 9.35
C TYR A 37 4.01 5.62 10.38
N PRO A 38 4.73 6.34 11.24
CA PRO A 38 5.78 5.75 12.08
C PRO A 38 5.26 4.73 13.11
N LEU A 39 4.12 5.03 13.75
CA LEU A 39 3.55 4.17 14.78
C LEU A 39 2.05 4.48 14.99
N ALA A 40 1.26 3.43 15.25
CA ALA A 40 -0.16 3.56 15.60
C ALA A 40 -0.36 4.25 16.96
N PHE A 41 -1.53 4.87 17.16
CA PHE A 41 -1.91 5.54 18.42
C PHE A 41 -0.93 6.63 18.88
N THR A 42 -0.26 7.28 17.93
CA THR A 42 0.56 8.46 18.19
C THR A 42 -0.22 9.73 17.83
N GLY A 43 0.01 10.80 18.60
CA GLY A 43 -0.78 12.04 18.51
C GLY A 43 -0.60 12.81 17.20
N GLY A 44 0.58 12.71 16.57
CA GLY A 44 0.91 13.54 15.41
C GLY A 44 1.12 15.01 15.76
#